data_AF-A0A1I3ZUG4-F1
#
_entry.id   AF-A0A1I3ZUG4-F1
#
_cell.length_a   1.000
_cell.length_b   1.000
_cell.length_c   1.000
_cell.angle_alpha   90.00
_cell.angle_beta   90.00
_cell.angle_gamma   90.00
#
_symmetry.space_group_name_H-M   'P 1'
#
loop_
_entity.id
_entity.type
_entity.pdbx_description
1 polymer ?
#
loop_
_entity_poly.entity_id
_entity_poly.type
_entity_poly.pdbx_seq_one_letter_code
_entity_poly.pdbx_strand_id
1 'polypeptide(L)' 'MSALLRLPEFKRLTLYFLPTYSPELNRIEILWHKIKYEWLPFRKHARSERVEALDGIQAGFGKEYNLTFC' A
#
# COMPACT_ATOMS: atom_id res chain seq x y z
N MET A 1 -6.78 25.08 -5.09
CA MET A 1 -6.19 24.01 -4.27
C MET A 1 -7.21 23.09 -3.55
N SER A 2 -8.52 23.11 -3.88
CA SER A 2 -9.54 22.34 -3.12
C SER A 2 -10.59 21.61 -3.98
N ALA A 3 -10.22 21.15 -5.19
CA ALA A 3 -11.17 20.40 -6.02
C ALA A 3 -11.49 19.01 -5.44
N LEU A 4 -10.49 18.33 -4.87
CA LEU A 4 -10.63 16.97 -4.32
C LEU A 4 -11.52 16.89 -3.07
N LEU A 5 -11.57 17.96 -2.26
CA LEU A 5 -12.38 17.97 -1.02
C LEU A 5 -13.90 18.10 -1.26
N ARG A 6 -14.32 18.32 -2.51
CA ARG A 6 -15.72 18.61 -2.87
C ARG A 6 -16.50 17.43 -3.42
N LEU A 7 -16.01 16.20 -3.31
CA LEU A 7 -16.83 15.04 -3.67
C LEU A 7 -17.90 14.79 -2.59
N PRO A 8 -19.19 14.65 -2.97
CA PRO A 8 -20.32 14.55 -2.03
C PRO A 8 -20.26 13.32 -1.10
N GLU A 9 -19.42 12.37 -1.44
CA GLU A 9 -19.19 11.07 -0.80
C GLU A 9 -18.22 11.13 0.40
N PHE A 10 -17.53 12.25 0.62
CA PHE A 10 -16.68 12.45 1.81
C PHE A 10 -17.46 12.75 3.09
N LYS A 11 -18.79 12.87 3.07
CA LYS A 11 -19.60 13.19 4.26
C LYS A 11 -19.51 12.14 5.39
N ARG A 12 -18.94 10.95 5.13
CA ARG A 12 -18.65 9.92 6.15
C ARG A 12 -17.19 9.46 6.13
N LEU A 13 -16.27 10.29 5.63
CA LEU A 13 -14.84 9.98 5.63
C LEU A 13 -14.09 10.85 6.62
N THR A 14 -13.31 10.23 7.49
CA THR A 14 -12.32 10.93 8.31
C THR A 14 -10.98 10.92 7.58
N LEU A 15 -10.47 12.12 7.27
CA LEU A 15 -9.14 12.28 6.70
C LEU A 15 -8.11 12.43 7.82
N TYR A 16 -7.03 11.67 7.74
CA TYR A 16 -5.88 11.85 8.62
C TYR A 16 -4.91 12.85 8.01
N PHE A 17 -4.38 13.74 8.84
CA PHE A 17 -3.33 14.66 8.42
C PHE A 17 -2.03 13.88 8.20
N LEU A 18 -1.43 14.05 7.02
CA LEU A 18 -0.10 13.56 6.68
C LEU A 18 0.76 14.78 6.32
N PRO A 19 1.85 15.05 7.06
CA PRO A 19 2.73 16.17 6.73
C PRO A 19 3.41 15.97 5.37
N THR A 20 3.78 17.08 4.74
CA THR A 20 4.47 17.05 3.44
C THR A 20 5.83 16.37 3.58
N TYR A 21 6.20 15.58 2.56
CA TYR A 21 7.49 14.88 2.50
C TYR A 21 7.75 13.88 3.63
N SER A 22 6.70 13.33 4.25
CA SER A 22 6.79 12.30 5.29
C SER A 22 6.29 10.92 4.82
N PRO A 23 6.97 10.26 3.86
CA PRO A 23 6.60 8.91 3.43
C PRO A 23 6.68 7.87 4.55
N GLU A 24 7.52 8.09 5.56
CA GLU A 24 7.66 7.25 6.76
C GLU A 24 6.37 7.16 7.59
N LEU A 25 5.52 8.19 7.52
CA LEU A 25 4.23 8.22 8.21
C LEU A 25 3.12 7.60 7.37
N ASN A 26 3.36 7.36 6.07
CA ASN A 26 2.40 6.77 5.18
C ASN A 26 2.53 5.24 5.16
N ARG A 27 1.59 4.55 5.81
CA ARG A 27 1.58 3.08 5.96
C ARG A 27 1.65 2.33 4.62
N ILE A 28 1.14 2.91 3.54
CA ILE A 28 1.20 2.28 2.21
C ILE A 28 2.64 2.17 1.69
N GLU A 29 3.52 3.11 2.05
CA GLU A 29 4.92 3.09 1.64
C GLU A 29 5.66 1.92 2.29
N ILE A 30 5.40 1.67 3.58
CA ILE A 30 5.93 0.53 4.33
C ILE A 30 5.44 -0.78 3.70
N LEU A 31 4.15 -0.87 3.38
CA LEU A 31 3.58 -2.03 2.70
C LEU A 31 4.30 -2.30 1.37
N TRP A 32 4.47 -1.28 0.54
CA TRP A 32 5.17 -1.43 -0.74
C TRP A 32 6.64 -1.79 -0.59
N HIS A 33 7.30 -1.33 0.46
CA HIS A 33 8.65 -1.73 0.79
C HIS A 33 8.72 -3.24 1.07
N LYS A 34 7.84 -3.75 1.95
CA LYS A 34 7.73 -5.19 2.25
C LYS A 34 7.45 -6.01 0.99
N ILE A 35 6.48 -5.59 0.18
CA ILE A 35 6.13 -6.28 -1.07
C ILE A 35 7.35 -6.39 -1.99
N LYS A 36 8.06 -5.28 -2.23
CA LYS A 36 9.14 -5.24 -3.22
C LYS A 36 10.43 -5.95 -2.78
N TYR A 37 10.78 -5.82 -1.51
CA TYR A 37 12.11 -6.22 -1.04
C TYR A 37 12.10 -7.49 -0.18
N GLU A 38 10.96 -7.86 0.41
CA GLU A 38 10.88 -9.02 1.30
C GLU A 38 9.98 -10.12 0.74
N TRP A 39 8.81 -9.78 0.18
CA TRP A 39 7.81 -10.79 -0.23
C TRP A 39 7.93 -11.21 -1.69
N LEU A 40 8.33 -10.31 -2.58
CA LEU A 40 8.64 -10.67 -3.96
C LEU A 40 10.06 -11.24 -4.04
N PRO A 41 10.25 -12.41 -4.66
CA PRO A 41 11.59 -12.94 -4.87
C PRO A 41 12.37 -12.03 -5.82
N PHE A 42 13.64 -11.77 -5.49
CA PHE A 42 14.51 -10.87 -6.23
C PHE A 42 14.96 -11.50 -7.56
N ARG A 43 14.08 -11.43 -8.56
CA ARG A 43 14.32 -11.90 -9.93
C ARG A 43 13.64 -10.99 -10.94
N LYS A 44 14.00 -11.14 -12.22
CA LYS A 44 13.20 -10.55 -13.30
C LYS A 44 11.86 -11.29 -13.37
N HIS A 45 10.78 -10.53 -13.31
CA HIS A 45 9.42 -11.00 -13.46
C HIS A 45 8.85 -10.43 -14.75
N ALA A 46 8.17 -11.27 -15.54
CA ALA A 46 7.27 -10.79 -16.57
C ALA A 46 6.11 -10.01 -15.93
N ARG A 47 5.42 -9.19 -16.74
CA ARG A 47 4.30 -8.39 -16.25
C ARG A 47 3.20 -9.25 -15.63
N SER A 48 2.87 -10.38 -16.25
CA SER A 48 1.86 -11.33 -15.78
C SER A 48 2.25 -11.95 -14.44
N GLU A 49 3.47 -12.48 -14.33
CA GLU A 49 3.99 -13.07 -13.10
C GLU A 49 3.95 -12.10 -11.92
N ARG A 50 4.25 -10.81 -12.17
CA ARG A 50 4.19 -9.78 -11.12
C ARG A 50 2.76 -9.53 -10.65
N VAL A 51 1.78 -9.56 -11.55
CA VAL A 51 0.37 -9.38 -11.17
C VAL A 51 -0.11 -10.58 -10.35
N GLU A 52 0.16 -11.80 -10.80
CA GLU A 52 -0.20 -13.02 -10.06
C GLU A 52 0.44 -13.06 -8.67
N ALA A 53 1.72 -12.67 -8.56
CA ALA A 53 2.39 -12.61 -7.26
C ALA A 53 1.76 -11.56 -6.33
N LEU A 54 1.35 -10.40 -6.86
CA LEU A 54 0.66 -9.37 -6.08
C LEU A 54 -0.73 -9.86 -5.63
N ASP A 55 -1.49 -10.53 -6.50
CA ASP A 55 -2.79 -11.12 -6.16
C ASP A 55 -2.64 -12.17 -5.05
N GLY A 56 -1.60 -13.00 -5.11
CA GLY A 56 -1.26 -13.95 -4.05
C GLY A 56 -0.92 -13.29 -2.72
N ILE A 57 -0.07 -12.25 -2.75
CA ILE A 57 0.25 -11.47 -1.54
C ILE A 57 -1.00 -10.81 -0.96
N GLN A 58 -1.85 -10.24 -1.80
CA GLN A 58 -3.10 -9.61 -1.38
C GLN A 58 -4.07 -10.62 -0.74
N ALA A 59 -4.19 -11.82 -1.32
CA ALA A 59 -5.02 -12.89 -0.76
C ALA A 59 -4.50 -13.44 0.58
N GLY A 60 -3.18 -13.47 0.76
CA GLY A 60 -2.51 -13.92 1.99
C GLY A 60 -2.28 -12.83 3.03
N PHE A 61 -2.65 -11.57 2.75
CA PHE A 61 -2.40 -10.43 3.64
C PHE A 61 -3.15 -10.57 4.96
N GLY A 62 -2.46 -10.36 6.08
CA GLY A 62 -2.98 -10.56 7.44
C GLY A 62 -3.01 -12.02 7.91
N LYS A 63 -2.50 -12.97 7.11
CA LYS A 63 -2.27 -14.37 7.50
C LYS A 63 -0.81 -14.74 7.32
N GLU A 64 -0.39 -14.87 6.07
CA GLU A 64 0.98 -15.22 5.67
C GLU A 64 1.86 -13.97 5.58
N TYR A 65 1.28 -12.87 5.10
CA TYR A 65 1.95 -11.57 4.96
C TYR A 65 1.44 -10.62 6.05
N ASN A 66 2.19 -10.55 7.14
CA ASN A 66 1.86 -9.68 8.27
C ASN A 66 2.69 -8.39 8.22
N LEU A 67 2.01 -7.27 8.44
CA LEU A 67 2.62 -5.95 8.54
C LEU A 67 2.44 -5.44 9.96
N THR A 68 3.54 -5.39 10.72
CA THR A 68 3.57 -4.74 12.03
C THR A 68 3.99 -3.29 11.88
N PHE A 69 3.28 -2.39 12.56
CA PHE A 69 3.67 -1.00 12.72
C PHE A 69 4.29 -0.90 14.11
N CYS A 70 5.57 -0.55 14.18
CA CYS A 70 6.24 -0.22 15.44
C CYS A 70 5.91 1.22 15.83
#